data_AF-A0A6B2XL46-F1
#
_entry.id   AF-A0A6B2XL46-F1
#
_cell.length_a   1.000
_cell.length_b   1.000
_cell.length_c   1.000
_cell.angle_alpha   90.00
_cell.angle_beta   90.00
_cell.angle_gamma   90.00
#
_symmetry.space_group_name_H-M   'P 1'
#
loop_
_entity.id
_entity.type
_entity.pdbx_description
1 polymer ?
#
loop_
_entity_poly.entity_id
_entity_poly.type
_entity_poly.pdbx_seq_one_letter_code
_entity_poly.pdbx_strand_id
1 'polypeptide(L)'
;MSLCVDVFVRDANGLWEVLDVPEGAGDSAGFESWREEVWGSGTVRSLGARFLPALAGGDLYVETHDVADFLAEIALLRANLDLIAATTVRPRSIEEHRGGIERRLDNIEAAALRARDLGAGVLIW
;
A
#
# COMPACT_ATOMS: atom_id res chain seq x y z
N MET A 1 5.63 -13.46 8.02
CA MET A 1 6.29 -12.52 7.10
C MET A 1 5.47 -11.24 7.05
N SER A 2 6.09 -10.11 6.71
CA SER A 2 5.44 -8.80 6.66
C SER A 2 5.56 -8.25 5.25
N LEU A 3 4.54 -7.52 4.84
CA LEU A 3 4.60 -6.71 3.64
C LEU A 3 5.43 -5.46 3.90
N CYS A 4 6.28 -5.11 2.94
CA CYS A 4 7.06 -3.87 2.91
C CYS A 4 6.63 -3.00 1.72
N VAL A 5 6.77 -1.69 1.85
CA VAL A 5 6.58 -0.72 0.79
C VAL A 5 7.89 0.04 0.56
N ASP A 6 8.37 0.00 -0.68
CA ASP A 6 9.62 0.60 -1.09
C ASP A 6 9.41 1.52 -2.31
N VAL A 7 10.36 2.42 -2.53
CA VAL A 7 10.39 3.28 -3.73
C VAL A 7 11.44 2.73 -4.67
N PHE A 8 11.13 2.59 -5.95
CA PHE A 8 12.10 2.15 -6.95
C PHE A 8 12.23 3.13 -8.11
N VAL A 9 13.43 3.26 -8.66
CA VAL A 9 13.69 4.00 -9.90
C VAL A 9 14.01 3.03 -11.03
N ARG A 10 13.66 3.40 -12.27
CA ARG A 10 14.12 2.69 -13.47
C ARG A 10 15.23 3.51 -14.11
N ASP A 11 16.35 2.85 -14.42
CA ASP A 11 17.40 3.46 -15.23
C ASP A 11 17.02 3.46 -16.72
N ALA A 12 17.86 4.09 -17.55
CA ALA A 12 17.65 4.18 -19.00
C ALA A 12 17.67 2.80 -19.71
N ASN A 13 18.16 1.75 -19.05
CA ASN A 13 18.19 0.38 -19.56
C ASN A 13 16.99 -0.45 -19.08
N GLY A 14 16.10 0.13 -18.28
CA GLY A 14 14.95 -0.54 -17.67
C GLY A 14 15.30 -1.38 -16.44
N LEU A 15 16.54 -1.34 -15.97
CA LEU A 15 16.92 -1.94 -14.69
C LEU A 15 16.30 -1.11 -13.58
N TRP A 16 15.77 -1.81 -12.56
CA TRP A 16 15.13 -1.16 -11.43
C TRP A 16 16.03 -1.27 -10.20
N GLU A 17 16.10 -0.19 -9.44
CA GLU A 17 16.85 -0.08 -8.19
C GLU A 17 15.90 0.37 -7.10
N VAL A 18 15.87 -0.39 -5.99
CA VAL A 18 15.12 -0.03 -4.78
C VAL A 18 15.91 1.02 -4.01
N LEU A 19 15.29 2.14 -3.72
CA LEU A 19 15.87 3.21 -2.91
C LEU A 19 15.71 2.89 -1.43
N ASP A 20 16.76 3.14 -0.65
CA ASP A 20 16.70 3.00 0.81
C ASP A 20 15.54 3.80 1.42
N VAL A 21 14.91 3.21 2.43
CA VAL A 21 13.88 3.86 3.25
C VAL A 21 14.56 4.92 4.12
N PRO A 22 14.09 6.19 4.13
CA PRO A 22 14.69 7.23 4.94
C PRO A 22 14.66 6.88 6.43
N GLU A 23 15.69 7.32 7.18
CA GLU A 23 15.74 7.09 8.62
C GLU A 23 14.49 7.63 9.32
N GLY A 24 13.84 6.79 10.12
CA GLY A 24 12.61 7.14 10.84
C GLY A 24 11.31 6.98 10.03
N ALA A 25 11.36 6.66 8.74
CA ALA A 25 10.18 6.30 7.96
C ALA A 25 9.79 4.83 8.20
N GLY A 26 8.49 4.56 8.24
CA GLY A 26 7.96 3.20 8.28
C GLY A 26 7.78 2.62 6.89
N ASP A 27 8.22 1.39 6.68
CA ASP A 27 8.09 0.64 5.42
C ASP A 27 7.02 -0.46 5.50
N SER A 28 6.51 -0.78 6.69
CA SER A 28 5.52 -1.86 6.84
C SER A 28 4.21 -1.53 6.13
N ALA A 29 3.82 -2.36 5.17
CA ALA A 29 2.51 -2.38 4.50
C ALA A 29 1.55 -3.42 5.10
N GLY A 30 1.96 -4.14 6.16
CA GLY A 30 1.09 -5.04 6.91
C GLY A 30 1.71 -6.42 7.14
N PHE A 31 0.88 -7.38 7.54
CA PHE A 31 1.28 -8.78 7.58
C PHE A 31 1.14 -9.42 6.19
N GLU A 32 1.86 -10.51 5.95
CA GLU A 32 1.71 -11.27 4.70
C GLU A 32 0.25 -11.64 4.42
N SER A 33 -0.51 -12.03 5.45
CA SER A 33 -1.93 -12.39 5.31
C SER A 33 -2.80 -11.22 4.85
N TRP A 34 -2.36 -9.97 5.04
CA TRP A 34 -3.12 -8.78 4.64
C TRP A 34 -3.19 -8.61 3.12
N ARG A 35 -2.32 -9.29 2.35
CA ARG A 35 -2.48 -9.43 0.89
C ARG A 35 -3.89 -9.84 0.52
N GLU A 36 -4.44 -10.82 1.21
CA GLU A 36 -5.77 -11.38 0.95
C GLU A 36 -6.83 -10.84 1.92
N GLU A 37 -6.49 -10.76 3.21
CA GLU A 37 -7.46 -10.48 4.29
C GLU A 37 -7.87 -9.01 4.37
N VAL A 38 -7.02 -8.08 3.93
CA VAL A 38 -7.24 -6.64 4.04
C VAL A 38 -7.20 -5.99 2.66
N TRP A 39 -6.02 -5.92 2.03
CA TRP A 39 -5.80 -5.22 0.75
C TRP A 39 -6.54 -5.89 -0.40
N GLY A 40 -6.48 -7.23 -0.45
CA GLY A 40 -7.22 -8.07 -1.40
C GLY A 40 -8.67 -8.33 -1.04
N SER A 41 -9.20 -7.73 0.03
CA SER A 41 -10.55 -8.05 0.49
C SER A 41 -11.62 -7.65 -0.53
N GLY A 42 -12.76 -8.35 -0.49
CA GLY A 42 -13.93 -8.00 -1.31
C GLY A 42 -14.42 -6.57 -1.07
N THR A 43 -14.28 -6.06 0.15
CA THR A 43 -14.60 -4.67 0.51
C THR A 43 -13.73 -3.67 -0.22
N VAL A 44 -12.40 -3.86 -0.20
CA VAL A 44 -11.48 -2.93 -0.88
C VAL A 44 -11.75 -2.95 -2.40
N ARG A 45 -12.00 -4.13 -2.98
CA ARG A 45 -12.41 -4.27 -4.39
C ARG A 45 -13.74 -3.58 -4.71
N SER A 46 -14.75 -3.70 -3.84
CA SER A 46 -16.07 -3.11 -4.09
C SER A 46 -16.09 -1.59 -4.00
N LEU A 47 -15.10 -0.98 -3.33
CA LEU A 47 -14.87 0.46 -3.36
C LEU A 47 -14.33 0.95 -4.72
N GLY A 48 -13.88 0.05 -5.60
CA GLY A 48 -13.30 0.37 -6.90
C GLY A 48 -11.77 0.47 -6.90
N ALA A 49 -11.11 0.06 -5.81
CA ALA A 49 -9.65 -0.05 -5.78
C ALA A 49 -9.15 -1.12 -6.76
N ARG A 50 -8.03 -0.83 -7.41
CA ARG A 50 -7.39 -1.66 -8.44
C ARG A 50 -5.94 -2.03 -8.08
N PHE A 51 -5.22 -1.18 -7.34
CA PHE A 51 -3.80 -1.40 -7.03
C PHE A 51 -3.61 -2.31 -5.82
N LEU A 52 -4.03 -1.89 -4.62
CA LEU A 52 -3.88 -2.70 -3.40
C LEU A 52 -4.56 -4.08 -3.50
N PRO A 53 -5.73 -4.24 -4.16
CA PRO A 53 -6.29 -5.57 -4.36
C PRO A 53 -5.45 -6.54 -5.19
N ALA A 54 -4.50 -6.04 -5.99
CA ALA A 54 -3.59 -6.87 -6.76
C ALA A 54 -2.58 -7.63 -5.86
N LEU A 55 -2.36 -7.15 -4.62
CA LEU A 55 -1.48 -7.81 -3.65
C LEU A 55 -1.88 -9.25 -3.32
N ALA A 56 -3.16 -9.58 -3.47
CA ALA A 56 -3.66 -10.94 -3.33
C ALA A 56 -3.11 -11.92 -4.38
N GLY A 57 -2.63 -11.40 -5.52
CA GLY A 57 -2.07 -12.20 -6.61
C GLY A 57 -0.54 -12.23 -6.65
N GLY A 58 0.14 -11.36 -5.90
CA GLY A 58 1.60 -11.22 -5.91
C GLY A 58 2.03 -9.80 -5.57
N ASP A 59 3.31 -9.50 -5.79
CA ASP A 59 3.88 -8.17 -5.50
C ASP A 59 3.24 -7.09 -6.38
N LEU A 60 3.06 -5.90 -5.81
CA LEU A 60 2.47 -4.75 -6.49
C LEU A 60 3.58 -3.81 -6.95
N TYR A 61 3.58 -3.53 -8.25
CA TYR A 61 4.44 -2.54 -8.88
C TYR A 61 3.57 -1.39 -9.40
N VAL A 62 3.74 -0.20 -8.83
CA VAL A 62 3.11 1.03 -9.30
C VAL A 62 4.17 1.83 -10.04
N GLU A 63 4.05 1.91 -11.36
CA GLU A 63 4.97 2.68 -12.20
C GLU A 63 4.80 4.19 -11.97
N THR A 64 5.82 4.99 -12.29
CA THR A 64 5.83 6.44 -12.06
C THR A 64 4.57 7.15 -12.57
N HIS A 65 4.03 6.74 -13.72
CA HIS A 65 2.85 7.36 -14.31
C HIS A 65 1.54 7.00 -13.59
N ASP A 66 1.51 5.91 -12.83
CA ASP A 66 0.35 5.42 -12.08
C ASP A 66 0.34 5.91 -10.63
N VAL A 67 1.44 6.48 -10.12
CA VAL A 67 1.56 6.93 -8.72
C VAL A 67 0.47 7.93 -8.33
N ALA A 68 0.05 8.81 -9.24
CA ALA A 68 -1.02 9.77 -8.98
C ALA A 68 -2.37 9.06 -8.74
N ASP A 69 -2.69 8.05 -9.56
CA ASP A 69 -3.91 7.26 -9.39
C ASP A 69 -3.83 6.38 -8.14
N PHE A 70 -2.64 5.89 -7.79
CA PHE A 70 -2.43 5.13 -6.57
C PHE A 70 -2.64 5.98 -5.31
N LEU A 71 -2.18 7.23 -5.29
CA LEU A 71 -2.47 8.18 -4.21
C LEU A 71 -3.98 8.45 -4.09
N ALA A 72 -4.70 8.55 -5.20
CA ALA A 72 -6.15 8.69 -5.19
C ALA A 72 -6.85 7.45 -4.60
N GLU A 73 -6.34 6.25 -4.90
CA GLU A 73 -6.83 5.01 -4.28
C GLU A 73 -6.56 4.98 -2.77
N ILE A 74 -5.38 5.37 -2.32
CA ILE A 74 -5.06 5.46 -0.87
C ILE A 74 -6.05 6.42 -0.17
N ALA A 75 -6.32 7.59 -0.77
CA ALA A 75 -7.28 8.54 -0.24
C ALA A 75 -8.71 7.96 -0.18
N LEU A 76 -9.12 7.18 -1.19
CA LEU A 76 -10.39 6.47 -1.20
C LEU A 76 -10.50 5.46 -0.04
N LEU A 77 -9.43 4.69 0.22
CA LEU A 77 -9.43 3.73 1.31
C LEU A 77 -9.44 4.40 2.67
N ARG A 78 -8.72 5.51 2.84
CA ARG A 78 -8.79 6.35 4.05
C ARG A 78 -10.20 6.85 4.32
N ALA A 79 -10.90 7.33 3.28
CA ALA A 79 -12.27 7.82 3.42
C ALA A 79 -13.26 6.71 3.83
N ASN A 80 -12.91 5.44 3.60
CA ASN A 80 -13.72 4.26 3.91
C ASN A 80 -13.07 3.35 4.97
N LEU A 81 -12.15 3.89 5.77
CA LEU A 81 -11.34 3.13 6.72
C LEU A 81 -12.21 2.35 7.73
N ASP A 82 -13.28 2.96 8.24
CA ASP A 82 -14.17 2.32 9.21
C ASP A 82 -14.90 1.11 8.61
N LEU A 83 -15.31 1.20 7.34
CA LEU A 83 -15.93 0.10 6.62
C LEU A 83 -14.95 -1.06 6.42
N ILE A 84 -13.71 -0.74 6.01
CA ILE A 84 -12.66 -1.75 5.79
C ILE A 84 -12.35 -2.45 7.12
N ALA A 85 -12.16 -1.70 8.20
CA ALA A 85 -11.89 -2.25 9.51
C ALA A 85 -13.04 -3.12 10.06
N ALA A 86 -14.29 -2.76 9.77
CA ALA A 86 -15.46 -3.52 10.23
C ALA A 86 -15.68 -4.83 9.46
N THR A 87 -15.20 -4.94 8.22
CA THR A 87 -15.52 -6.04 7.29
C THR A 87 -14.37 -6.99 7.00
N THR A 88 -13.14 -6.67 7.41
CA THR A 88 -11.96 -7.51 7.20
C THR A 88 -11.67 -8.42 8.40
N VAL A 89 -10.89 -9.49 8.17
CA VAL A 89 -10.53 -10.44 9.22
C VAL A 89 -9.75 -9.73 10.33
N ARG A 90 -10.20 -9.88 11.57
CA ARG A 90 -9.60 -9.21 12.73
C ARG A 90 -9.24 -10.21 13.83
N PRO A 91 -7.96 -10.29 14.23
CA PRO A 91 -7.56 -11.05 15.42
C PRO A 91 -7.73 -10.24 16.73
N ARG A 92 -8.08 -8.95 16.64
CA ARG A 92 -8.16 -7.99 17.76
C ARG A 92 -9.44 -7.14 17.72
N SER A 93 -9.54 -6.17 18.62
CA SER A 93 -10.62 -5.17 18.62
C SER A 93 -10.70 -4.40 17.30
N ILE A 94 -11.86 -3.81 17.00
CA ILE A 94 -12.08 -3.05 15.77
C ILE A 94 -11.19 -1.81 15.77
N GLU A 95 -11.05 -1.15 16.91
CA GLU A 95 -10.23 0.06 17.09
C GLU A 95 -8.74 -0.22 16.85
N GLU A 96 -8.21 -1.32 17.39
CA GLU A 96 -6.82 -1.73 17.14
C GLU A 96 -6.60 -2.10 15.67
N HIS A 97 -7.55 -2.81 15.06
CA HIS A 97 -7.46 -3.21 13.65
C HIS A 97 -7.50 -2.00 12.72
N ARG A 98 -8.45 -1.08 12.96
CA ARG A 98 -8.57 0.21 12.27
C ARG A 98 -7.28 1.02 12.37
N GLY A 99 -6.74 1.21 13.57
CA GLY A 99 -5.48 1.93 13.78
C GLY A 99 -4.26 1.20 13.18
N GLY A 100 -4.34 -0.12 13.04
CA GLY A 100 -3.35 -0.91 12.31
C GLY A 100 -3.37 -0.61 10.81
N ILE A 101 -4.56 -0.62 10.20
CA ILE A 101 -4.76 -0.31 8.77
C ILE A 101 -4.34 1.13 8.48
N GLU A 102 -4.79 2.08 9.30
CA GLU A 102 -4.47 3.52 9.18
C GLU A 102 -2.96 3.75 9.11
N ARG A 103 -2.20 3.16 10.03
CA ARG A 103 -0.73 3.30 10.07
C ARG A 103 -0.04 2.70 8.84
N ARG A 104 -0.61 1.65 8.25
CA ARG A 104 -0.05 1.04 7.02
C ARG A 104 -0.36 1.92 5.82
N LEU A 105 -1.54 2.52 5.76
CA LEU A 105 -1.86 3.53 4.77
C LEU A 105 -0.95 4.77 4.91
N ASP A 106 -0.62 5.21 6.13
CA ASP A 106 0.35 6.29 6.37
C ASP A 106 1.71 5.97 5.72
N ASN A 107 2.24 4.76 5.96
CA ASN A 107 3.52 4.32 5.41
C ASN A 107 3.50 4.24 3.87
N ILE A 108 2.45 3.62 3.31
CA ILE A 108 2.28 3.47 1.86
C ILE A 108 2.12 4.84 1.20
N GLU A 109 1.36 5.76 1.80
CA GLU A 109 1.18 7.12 1.30
C GLU A 109 2.49 7.91 1.34
N ALA A 110 3.26 7.81 2.42
CA ALA A 110 4.56 8.48 2.52
C ALA A 110 5.53 7.98 1.43
N ALA A 111 5.56 6.68 1.17
CA ALA A 111 6.35 6.11 0.08
C ALA A 111 5.85 6.58 -1.30
N ALA A 112 4.54 6.62 -1.53
CA ALA A 112 3.96 7.08 -2.80
C ALA A 112 4.18 8.58 -3.05
N LEU A 113 4.08 9.42 -2.02
CA LEU A 113 4.41 10.85 -2.11
C LEU A 113 5.89 11.05 -2.45
N ARG A 114 6.78 10.32 -1.78
CA ARG A 114 8.21 10.33 -2.09
C ARG A 114 8.47 9.86 -3.53
N ALA A 115 7.83 8.79 -3.97
CA ALA A 115 7.97 8.28 -5.34
C ALA A 115 7.55 9.34 -6.36
N ARG A 116 6.42 10.01 -6.15
CA ARG A 116 5.95 11.10 -7.00
C ARG A 116 6.98 12.24 -7.10
N ASP A 117 7.51 12.67 -5.96
CA ASP A 117 8.45 13.80 -5.90
C ASP A 117 9.80 13.47 -6.59
N LEU A 118 10.16 12.19 -6.67
CA LEU A 118 11.38 11.69 -7.32
C LEU A 118 11.17 11.24 -8.79
N GLY A 119 9.94 11.21 -9.29
CA GLY A 119 9.64 10.59 -10.58
C GLY A 119 9.87 9.07 -10.60
N ALA A 120 9.70 8.43 -9.45
CA ALA A 120 9.92 7.01 -9.20
C ALA A 120 8.60 6.22 -9.09
N GLY A 121 8.69 4.90 -9.00
CA GLY A 121 7.58 3.99 -8.74
C GLY A 121 7.54 3.49 -7.30
N VAL A 122 6.48 2.75 -6.95
CA VAL A 122 6.29 2.12 -5.63
C VAL A 122 6.22 0.60 -5.78
N LEU A 123 6.96 -0.12 -4.94
CA LEU A 123 6.90 -1.58 -4.82
C LEU A 123 6.26 -1.95 -3.48
N ILE A 124 5.35 -2.92 -3.47
CA ILE A 124 4.91 -3.60 -2.25
C ILE A 124 5.08 -5.11 -2.40
N TRP A 125 5.80 -5.72 -1.46
CA TRP A 125 6.23 -7.13 -1.49
C TRP A 125 6.25 -7.76 -0.08
#